data_AF-A0A959EIP7-F1
#
_entry.id   AF-A0A959EIP7-F1
#
_cell.length_a   1.000
_cell.length_b   1.000
_cell.length_c   1.000
_cell.angle_alpha   90.00
_cell.angle_beta   90.00
_cell.angle_gamma   90.00
#
_symmetry.space_group_name_H-M   'P 1'
#
loop_
_entity.id
_entity.type
_entity.pdbx_description
1 polymer ?
#
loop_
_entity_poly.entity_id
_entity_poly.type
_entity_poly.pdbx_seq_one_letter_code
_entity_poly.pdbx_strand_id
1 'polypeptide(L)'
;ARSQGVELEASDYFFDQFRYDQWQSALRQNAIFIDHSSDKYGTVGAVALDRHGNLAAATSTGGVTNKRFGRIGDSPLVGSGTYANNLTCAVSCTGYGEYFIRGVVAYDLSCLMEYAGLNLNEAARKVIWEKQLALGGDGGLIAVDAQGGIVLEFNSEGMYRAWEQEGAAPQTAIFREG
;
A
#
# COMPACT_ATOMS: atom_id res chain seq x y z
N ALA A 1 -4.20 -11.27 -20.51
CA ALA A 1 -4.39 -10.02 -21.26
C ALA A 1 -4.87 -10.29 -22.68
N ARG A 2 -4.00 -10.36 -23.73
CA ARG A 2 -4.44 -10.50 -25.14
C ARG A 2 -5.39 -11.67 -25.41
N SER A 3 -5.12 -12.86 -24.87
CA SER A 3 -5.99 -14.04 -24.99
C SER A 3 -7.33 -13.94 -24.26
N GLN A 4 -7.54 -12.88 -23.48
CA GLN A 4 -8.77 -12.57 -22.74
C GLN A 4 -9.45 -11.29 -23.28
N GLY A 5 -9.07 -10.84 -24.49
CA GLY A 5 -9.67 -9.65 -25.12
C GLY A 5 -9.28 -8.31 -24.50
N VAL A 6 -8.32 -8.27 -23.56
CA VAL A 6 -7.87 -7.02 -22.94
C VAL A 6 -7.04 -6.22 -23.94
N GLU A 7 -7.52 -5.01 -24.25
CA GLU A 7 -6.83 -4.01 -25.07
C GLU A 7 -5.49 -3.63 -24.42
N LEU A 8 -4.47 -3.39 -25.26
CA LEU A 8 -3.14 -3.00 -24.80
C LEU A 8 -2.71 -1.69 -25.45
N GLU A 9 -2.35 -0.75 -24.60
CA GLU A 9 -1.79 0.53 -25.00
C GLU A 9 -0.29 0.43 -25.36
N ALA A 10 0.18 1.41 -26.11
CA ALA A 10 1.61 1.63 -26.35
C ALA A 10 2.31 2.11 -25.06
N SER A 11 3.62 1.91 -24.94
CA SER A 11 4.39 2.33 -23.75
C SER A 11 4.25 3.82 -23.42
N ASP A 12 4.12 4.66 -24.45
CA ASP A 12 4.01 6.12 -24.32
C ASP A 12 2.69 6.57 -23.68
N TYR A 13 1.68 5.70 -23.59
CA TYR A 13 0.44 5.96 -22.85
C TYR A 13 0.69 6.23 -21.35
N PHE A 14 1.72 5.57 -20.79
CA PHE A 14 2.13 5.75 -19.39
C PHE A 14 3.26 6.79 -19.23
N PHE A 15 3.63 7.50 -20.30
CA PHE A 15 4.63 8.56 -20.21
C PHE A 15 4.05 9.80 -19.54
N ASP A 16 4.79 10.32 -18.58
CA ASP A 16 4.56 11.62 -17.97
C ASP A 16 5.90 12.37 -17.84
N GLN A 17 5.90 13.65 -18.20
CA GLN A 17 7.12 14.46 -18.23
C GLN A 17 7.70 14.64 -16.83
N PHE A 18 6.85 14.81 -15.80
CA PHE A 18 7.30 14.97 -14.42
C PHE A 18 7.98 13.69 -13.91
N ARG A 19 7.41 12.50 -14.18
CA ARG A 19 8.05 11.21 -13.87
C ARG A 19 9.34 10.97 -14.66
N TYR A 20 9.41 11.42 -15.92
CA TYR A 20 10.64 11.36 -16.71
C TYR A 20 11.76 12.23 -16.10
N ASP A 21 11.44 13.45 -15.68
CA ASP A 21 12.42 14.38 -15.08
C ASP A 21 12.93 13.88 -13.72
N GLN A 22 12.07 13.26 -12.92
CA GLN A 22 12.47 12.55 -11.69
C GLN A 22 13.45 11.41 -11.99
N TRP A 23 13.19 10.58 -13.02
CA TRP A 23 14.11 9.52 -13.45
C TRP A 23 15.46 10.07 -13.93
N GLN A 24 15.45 11.15 -14.72
CA GLN A 24 16.68 11.84 -15.14
C GLN A 24 17.48 12.37 -13.95
N SER A 25 16.81 12.84 -12.89
CA SER A 25 17.48 13.25 -11.64
C SER A 25 18.08 12.06 -10.88
N ALA A 26 17.35 10.95 -10.79
CA ALA A 26 17.81 9.70 -10.17
C ALA A 26 19.06 9.12 -10.85
N LEU A 27 19.10 9.15 -12.19
CA LEU A 27 20.27 8.75 -12.97
C LEU A 27 21.51 9.60 -12.66
N ARG A 28 21.37 10.93 -12.65
CA ARG A 28 22.50 11.84 -12.35
C ARG A 28 23.09 11.64 -10.96
N GLN A 29 22.26 11.25 -10.00
CA GLN A 29 22.65 11.01 -8.61
C GLN A 29 23.06 9.55 -8.34
N ASN A 30 22.96 8.66 -9.34
CA ASN A 30 23.14 7.20 -9.20
C ASN A 30 22.34 6.60 -8.03
N ALA A 31 21.14 7.14 -7.79
CA ALA A 31 20.28 6.79 -6.67
C ALA A 31 19.05 6.02 -7.14
N ILE A 32 18.56 5.11 -6.30
CA ILE A 32 17.19 4.59 -6.40
C ILE A 32 16.35 5.45 -5.47
N PHE A 33 15.57 6.37 -6.05
CA PHE A 33 14.59 7.12 -5.28
C PHE A 33 13.33 6.29 -5.16
N ILE A 34 12.97 5.98 -3.92
CA ILE A 34 11.59 5.63 -3.63
C ILE A 34 10.78 6.91 -3.72
N ASP A 35 9.54 6.75 -4.18
CA ASP A 35 8.55 7.80 -4.44
C ASP A 35 8.03 8.50 -3.15
N HIS A 36 8.85 8.51 -2.10
CA HIS A 36 8.55 8.89 -0.72
C HIS A 36 9.64 9.80 -0.10
N SER A 37 10.79 10.02 -0.78
CA SER A 37 11.72 11.09 -0.41
C SER A 37 11.42 12.35 -1.24
N SER A 38 10.99 13.41 -0.55
CA SER A 38 10.54 14.73 -1.04
C SER A 38 9.36 14.78 -2.04
N ASP A 39 9.25 13.88 -3.03
CA ASP A 39 8.33 14.03 -4.18
C ASP A 39 7.58 12.75 -4.61
N LYS A 40 6.76 12.18 -3.71
CA LYS A 40 5.34 11.75 -3.91
C LYS A 40 4.87 11.16 -5.28
N TYR A 41 4.05 10.09 -5.38
CA TYR A 41 3.93 8.76 -4.74
C TYR A 41 3.44 7.78 -5.83
N GLY A 42 3.83 6.50 -5.78
CA GLY A 42 3.75 5.60 -6.96
C GLY A 42 2.92 4.32 -6.79
N THR A 43 2.42 4.05 -5.59
CA THR A 43 1.55 2.92 -5.26
C THR A 43 0.17 3.43 -4.87
N VAL A 44 -0.87 2.77 -5.37
CA VAL A 44 -2.27 3.02 -5.04
C VAL A 44 -2.92 1.70 -4.63
N GLY A 45 -3.99 1.77 -3.84
CA GLY A 45 -4.77 0.59 -3.52
C GLY A 45 -6.08 0.93 -2.82
N ALA A 46 -6.90 -0.09 -2.67
CA ALA A 46 -8.23 -0.01 -2.09
C ALA A 46 -8.52 -1.26 -1.25
N VAL A 47 -9.30 -1.07 -0.20
CA VAL A 47 -9.88 -2.12 0.65
C VAL A 47 -11.36 -1.85 0.83
N ALA A 48 -12.18 -2.89 0.87
CA ALA A 48 -13.63 -2.77 1.01
C ALA A 48 -14.22 -3.95 1.78
N LEU A 49 -15.30 -3.65 2.51
CA LEU A 49 -16.24 -4.61 3.09
C LEU A 49 -17.58 -4.43 2.37
N ASP A 50 -18.17 -5.50 1.83
CA ASP A 50 -19.49 -5.44 1.19
C ASP A 50 -20.65 -5.74 2.16
N ARG A 51 -21.88 -5.49 1.70
CA ARG A 51 -23.12 -5.77 2.45
C ARG A 51 -23.38 -7.25 2.78
N HIS A 52 -22.58 -8.15 2.23
CA HIS A 52 -22.65 -9.60 2.44
C HIS A 52 -21.57 -10.10 3.40
N GLY A 53 -20.71 -9.20 3.92
CA GLY A 53 -19.60 -9.54 4.81
C GLY A 53 -18.33 -9.98 4.09
N ASN A 54 -18.21 -9.74 2.77
CA ASN A 54 -16.99 -10.07 2.03
C ASN A 54 -15.97 -8.94 2.10
N LEU A 55 -14.73 -9.31 2.39
CA LEU A 55 -13.58 -8.43 2.41
C LEU A 55 -12.77 -8.57 1.11
N ALA A 56 -12.41 -7.45 0.50
CA ALA A 56 -11.59 -7.40 -0.71
C ALA A 56 -10.48 -6.34 -0.60
N ALA A 57 -9.32 -6.64 -1.17
CA ALA A 57 -8.18 -5.74 -1.27
C ALA A 57 -7.59 -5.76 -2.68
N ALA A 58 -7.09 -4.62 -3.15
CA ALA A 58 -6.36 -4.51 -4.41
C ALA A 58 -5.29 -3.42 -4.31
N THR A 59 -4.07 -3.73 -4.75
CA THR A 59 -2.94 -2.79 -4.76
C THR A 59 -2.27 -2.78 -6.15
N SER A 60 -1.89 -1.62 -6.64
CA SER A 60 -1.25 -1.42 -7.94
C SER A 60 -0.11 -0.40 -7.84
N THR A 61 0.95 -0.57 -8.63
CA THR A 61 2.15 0.28 -8.51
C THR A 61 2.94 0.37 -9.82
N GLY A 62 3.52 1.55 -10.07
CA GLY A 62 4.61 1.68 -11.05
C GLY A 62 5.95 1.11 -10.56
N GLY A 63 6.07 0.84 -9.26
CA GLY A 63 7.30 0.51 -8.56
C GLY A 63 8.04 1.76 -8.08
N VAL A 64 9.37 1.71 -8.06
CA VAL A 64 10.22 2.83 -7.61
C VAL A 64 10.95 3.47 -8.79
N THR A 65 11.23 4.77 -8.69
CA THR A 65 11.98 5.50 -9.72
C THR A 65 13.40 4.96 -9.82
N ASN A 66 13.89 4.79 -11.05
CA ASN A 66 15.18 4.18 -11.35
C ASN A 66 15.34 2.72 -10.86
N LYS A 67 14.23 1.96 -10.73
CA LYS A 67 14.29 0.51 -10.45
C LYS A 67 15.09 -0.24 -11.51
N ARG A 68 15.81 -1.28 -11.08
CA ARG A 68 16.40 -2.26 -12.02
C ARG A 68 15.29 -2.95 -12.82
N PHE A 69 15.55 -3.24 -14.09
CA PHE A 69 14.65 -4.03 -14.92
C PHE A 69 14.36 -5.38 -14.24
N GLY A 70 13.08 -5.76 -14.17
CA GLY A 70 12.63 -6.96 -13.47
C GLY A 70 12.54 -6.87 -11.94
N ARG A 71 12.83 -5.73 -11.29
CA ARG A 71 12.57 -5.56 -9.84
C ARG A 71 11.07 -5.61 -9.55
N ILE A 72 10.68 -6.54 -8.68
CA ILE A 72 9.32 -6.72 -8.17
C ILE A 72 9.25 -6.14 -6.74
N GLY A 73 8.20 -5.39 -6.43
CA GLY A 73 7.91 -4.87 -5.08
C GLY A 73 6.88 -5.72 -4.34
N ASP A 74 6.36 -5.19 -3.23
CA ASP A 74 5.37 -5.84 -2.35
C ASP A 74 3.96 -5.92 -2.97
N SER A 75 3.54 -4.91 -3.73
CA SER A 75 2.14 -4.76 -4.17
C SER A 75 1.55 -5.99 -4.89
N PRO A 76 2.23 -6.64 -5.86
CA PRO A 76 1.70 -7.83 -6.52
C PRO A 76 1.84 -9.13 -5.70
N LEU A 77 2.42 -9.07 -4.50
CA LEU A 77 2.71 -10.25 -3.67
C LEU A 77 1.68 -10.36 -2.55
N VAL A 78 0.86 -11.40 -2.64
CA VAL A 78 -0.19 -11.72 -1.66
C VAL A 78 0.45 -11.90 -0.28
N GLY A 79 -0.13 -11.24 0.72
CA GLY A 79 0.36 -11.19 2.10
C GLY A 79 1.47 -10.17 2.34
N SER A 80 2.15 -9.65 1.31
CA SER A 80 3.10 -8.55 1.47
C SER A 80 2.42 -7.19 1.30
N GLY A 81 2.01 -6.86 0.08
CA GLY A 81 1.38 -5.57 -0.25
C GLY A 81 -0.13 -5.61 -0.50
N THR A 82 -0.72 -6.80 -0.61
CA THR A 82 -2.17 -7.01 -0.75
C THR A 82 -2.59 -8.26 0.02
N TYR A 83 -3.61 -8.19 0.86
CA TYR A 83 -4.20 -9.36 1.52
C TYR A 83 -5.68 -9.16 1.84
N ALA A 84 -6.48 -10.23 1.83
CA ALA A 84 -7.87 -10.18 2.30
C ALA A 84 -8.30 -11.53 2.87
N ASN A 85 -8.98 -11.51 4.02
CA ASN A 85 -9.53 -12.67 4.69
C ASN A 85 -10.84 -12.28 5.39
N ASN A 86 -11.96 -12.92 5.04
CA ASN A 86 -13.29 -12.63 5.63
C ASN A 86 -13.36 -12.88 7.14
N LEU A 87 -12.41 -13.60 7.74
CA LEU A 87 -12.34 -13.82 9.19
C LEU A 87 -11.63 -12.69 9.95
N THR A 88 -10.88 -11.82 9.26
CA THR A 88 -10.05 -10.78 9.87
C THR A 88 -10.22 -9.44 9.16
N CYS A 89 -9.49 -9.22 8.07
CA CYS A 89 -9.33 -7.92 7.43
C CYS A 89 -8.93 -8.01 5.95
N ALA A 90 -9.27 -6.97 5.19
CA ALA A 90 -8.64 -6.59 3.94
C ALA A 90 -7.55 -5.55 4.20
N VAL A 91 -6.40 -5.67 3.53
CA VAL A 91 -5.23 -4.79 3.70
C VAL A 91 -4.56 -4.50 2.35
N SER A 92 -4.24 -3.21 2.12
CA SER A 92 -3.45 -2.72 0.99
C SER A 92 -2.31 -1.85 1.51
N CYS A 93 -1.08 -2.08 1.06
CA CYS A 93 0.12 -1.37 1.53
C CYS A 93 0.73 -0.42 0.50
N THR A 94 1.50 0.54 0.98
CA THR A 94 2.38 1.40 0.18
C THR A 94 3.66 1.68 0.96
N GLY A 95 4.82 1.65 0.29
CA GLY A 95 6.09 1.92 0.97
C GLY A 95 7.32 1.35 0.26
N TYR A 96 8.39 1.22 1.02
CA TYR A 96 9.62 0.54 0.62
C TYR A 96 9.39 -0.99 0.54
N GLY A 97 8.91 -1.46 -0.62
CA GLY A 97 8.44 -2.83 -0.83
C GLY A 97 9.37 -3.95 -0.33
N GLU A 98 10.69 -3.80 -0.38
CA GLU A 98 11.64 -4.77 0.18
C GLU A 98 11.43 -5.05 1.69
N TYR A 99 11.04 -4.06 2.49
CA TYR A 99 10.74 -4.25 3.92
C TYR A 99 9.33 -4.80 4.15
N PHE A 100 8.37 -4.42 3.29
CA PHE A 100 7.00 -4.95 3.34
C PHE A 100 6.94 -6.43 2.97
N ILE A 101 7.77 -6.87 2.02
CA ILE A 101 8.01 -8.29 1.69
C ILE A 101 8.65 -9.01 2.88
N ARG A 102 9.76 -8.47 3.42
CA ARG A 102 10.49 -9.10 4.53
C ARG A 102 9.68 -9.23 5.82
N GLY A 103 8.75 -8.31 6.06
CA GLY A 103 7.82 -8.34 7.20
C GLY A 103 6.49 -9.04 6.91
N VAL A 104 6.20 -9.41 5.66
CA VAL A 104 4.92 -9.99 5.20
C VAL A 104 3.71 -9.19 5.71
N VAL A 105 3.78 -7.86 5.58
CA VAL A 105 3.01 -6.89 6.40
C VAL A 105 1.50 -7.10 6.35
N ALA A 106 0.93 -7.25 5.15
CA ALA A 106 -0.52 -7.38 4.98
C ALA A 106 -1.08 -8.67 5.63
N TYR A 107 -0.32 -9.77 5.59
CA TYR A 107 -0.69 -11.02 6.26
C TYR A 107 -0.38 -10.99 7.75
N ASP A 108 0.74 -10.40 8.15
CA ASP A 108 1.15 -10.28 9.55
C ASP A 108 0.14 -9.49 10.39
N LEU A 109 -0.50 -8.46 9.80
CA LEU A 109 -1.64 -7.77 10.40
C LEU A 109 -2.81 -8.74 10.66
N SER A 110 -3.20 -9.53 9.67
CA SER A 110 -4.24 -10.57 9.82
C SER A 110 -3.86 -11.58 10.91
N CYS A 111 -2.62 -12.04 10.96
CA CYS A 111 -2.12 -12.99 11.96
C CYS A 111 -2.15 -12.42 13.38
N LEU A 112 -1.89 -11.11 13.55
CA LEU A 112 -1.99 -10.44 14.84
C LEU A 112 -3.44 -10.33 15.33
N MET A 113 -4.40 -10.13 14.42
CA MET A 113 -5.82 -10.20 14.76
C MET A 113 -6.25 -11.64 15.09
N GLU A 114 -5.93 -12.61 14.22
CA GLU A 114 -6.40 -14.00 14.32
C GLU A 114 -5.77 -14.78 15.48
N TYR A 115 -4.45 -14.64 15.68
CA TYR A 115 -3.68 -15.50 16.61
C TYR A 115 -3.27 -14.79 17.89
N ALA A 116 -3.09 -13.46 17.87
CA ALA A 116 -2.79 -12.68 19.07
C ALA A 116 -4.02 -11.94 19.63
N GLY A 117 -5.17 -11.98 18.95
CA GLY A 117 -6.43 -11.39 19.42
C GLY A 117 -6.42 -9.85 19.49
N LEU A 118 -5.48 -9.20 18.78
CA LEU A 118 -5.42 -7.73 18.73
C LEU A 118 -6.56 -7.17 17.88
N ASN A 119 -7.06 -5.98 18.24
CA ASN A 119 -8.00 -5.28 17.36
C ASN A 119 -7.26 -4.65 16.16
N LEU A 120 -8.02 -4.22 15.14
CA LEU A 120 -7.47 -3.68 13.89
C LEU A 120 -6.47 -2.53 14.09
N ASN A 121 -6.76 -1.60 15.02
CA ASN A 121 -5.88 -0.47 15.31
C ASN A 121 -4.58 -0.92 16.00
N GLU A 122 -4.67 -1.83 16.97
CA GLU A 122 -3.50 -2.39 17.67
C GLU A 122 -2.60 -3.18 16.71
N ALA A 123 -3.19 -4.03 15.87
CA ALA A 123 -2.47 -4.80 14.87
C ALA A 123 -1.78 -3.90 13.83
N ALA A 124 -2.51 -2.94 13.26
CA ALA A 124 -1.98 -1.98 12.28
C ALA A 124 -0.84 -1.13 12.87
N ARG A 125 -1.04 -0.60 14.09
CA ARG A 125 0.00 0.16 14.79
C ARG A 125 1.24 -0.70 15.04
N LYS A 126 1.06 -1.95 15.48
CA LYS A 126 2.18 -2.87 15.74
C LYS A 126 2.98 -3.20 14.48
N VAL A 127 2.33 -3.48 13.35
CA VAL A 127 3.07 -3.80 12.12
C VAL A 127 3.82 -2.59 11.56
N ILE A 128 3.22 -1.39 11.58
CA ILE A 128 3.84 -0.17 11.02
C ILE A 128 4.89 0.45 11.97
N TRP A 129 4.55 0.65 13.24
CA TRP A 129 5.38 1.42 14.18
C TRP A 129 6.40 0.61 14.95
N GLU A 130 6.20 -0.69 15.12
CA GLU A 130 7.18 -1.56 15.76
C GLU A 130 7.91 -2.39 14.71
N LYS A 131 7.20 -3.25 13.97
CA LYS A 131 7.84 -4.29 13.14
C LYS A 131 8.49 -3.73 11.87
N GLN A 132 7.79 -2.87 11.12
CA GLN A 132 8.36 -2.23 9.93
C GLN A 132 9.44 -1.20 10.30
N LEU A 133 9.19 -0.36 11.29
CA LEU A 133 10.18 0.63 11.74
C LEU A 133 11.49 -0.04 12.20
N ALA A 134 11.42 -1.15 12.95
CA ALA A 134 12.61 -1.92 13.36
C ALA A 134 13.37 -2.58 12.19
N LEU A 135 12.72 -2.79 11.04
CA LEU A 135 13.37 -3.27 9.82
C LEU A 135 14.02 -2.13 8.99
N GLY A 136 13.74 -0.86 9.32
CA GLY A 136 14.07 0.31 8.50
C GLY A 136 13.03 0.62 7.41
N GLY A 137 11.81 0.07 7.53
CA GLY A 137 10.72 0.27 6.58
C GLY A 137 9.95 1.57 6.81
N ASP A 138 9.79 2.34 5.73
CA ASP A 138 8.96 3.54 5.65
C ASP A 138 7.76 3.31 4.72
N GLY A 139 6.59 3.83 5.09
CA GLY A 139 5.33 3.69 4.36
C GLY A 139 4.11 3.58 5.25
N GLY A 140 3.08 2.87 4.77
CA GLY A 140 1.82 2.68 5.46
C GLY A 140 0.91 1.64 4.83
N LEU A 141 -0.28 1.51 5.40
CA LEU A 141 -1.34 0.63 4.93
C LEU A 141 -2.72 1.24 5.15
N ILE A 142 -3.67 0.79 4.35
CA ILE A 142 -5.11 0.93 4.61
C ILE A 142 -5.69 -0.46 4.87
N ALA A 143 -6.60 -0.55 5.82
CA ALA A 143 -7.25 -1.80 6.19
C ALA A 143 -8.71 -1.60 6.61
N VAL A 144 -9.54 -2.61 6.33
CA VAL A 144 -10.92 -2.73 6.83
C VAL A 144 -11.07 -4.11 7.45
N ASP A 145 -11.64 -4.20 8.66
CA ASP A 145 -11.93 -5.48 9.31
C ASP A 145 -13.34 -6.01 9.02
N ALA A 146 -13.60 -7.26 9.39
CA ALA A 146 -14.89 -7.93 9.19
C ALA A 146 -16.02 -7.37 10.08
N GLN A 147 -15.74 -6.40 10.95
CA GLN A 147 -16.72 -5.65 11.74
C GLN A 147 -16.98 -4.23 11.16
N GLY A 148 -16.31 -3.87 10.06
CA GLY A 148 -16.41 -2.55 9.42
C GLY A 148 -15.55 -1.46 10.07
N GLY A 149 -14.61 -1.84 10.96
CA GLY A 149 -13.57 -0.94 11.43
C GLY A 149 -12.62 -0.58 10.28
N ILE A 150 -12.22 0.70 10.22
CA ILE A 150 -11.35 1.25 9.15
C ILE A 150 -10.09 1.80 9.81
N VAL A 151 -8.91 1.48 9.26
CA VAL A 151 -7.62 2.02 9.69
C VAL A 151 -6.79 2.46 8.49
N LEU A 152 -6.12 3.61 8.61
CA LEU A 152 -5.22 4.17 7.61
C LEU A 152 -3.91 4.62 8.30
N GLU A 153 -3.07 3.65 8.65
CA GLU A 153 -1.89 3.81 9.51
C GLU A 153 -0.60 3.89 8.68
N PHE A 154 0.29 4.81 9.01
CA PHE A 154 1.51 5.09 8.24
C PHE A 154 2.58 5.74 9.11
N ASN A 155 3.84 5.32 8.95
CA ASN A 155 4.98 5.90 9.66
C ASN A 155 5.68 7.02 8.87
N SER A 156 5.46 7.10 7.56
CA SER A 156 5.94 8.17 6.68
C SER A 156 5.41 9.58 7.05
N GLU A 157 5.99 10.62 6.45
CA GLU A 157 5.56 12.03 6.66
C GLU A 157 4.08 12.26 6.29
N GLY A 158 3.61 11.59 5.24
CA GLY A 158 2.23 11.66 4.77
C GLY A 158 1.88 10.46 3.90
N MET A 159 0.58 10.21 3.77
CA MET A 159 -0.01 9.19 2.91
C MET A 159 -1.31 9.73 2.31
N TYR A 160 -1.36 9.89 0.98
CA TYR A 160 -2.60 10.20 0.26
C TYR A 160 -3.64 9.13 0.54
N ARG A 161 -4.77 9.51 1.14
CA ARG A 161 -5.79 8.57 1.56
C ARG A 161 -7.19 9.17 1.58
N ALA A 162 -8.18 8.32 1.37
CA ALA A 162 -9.58 8.61 1.51
C ALA A 162 -10.30 7.39 2.11
N TRP A 163 -11.42 7.62 2.78
CA TRP A 163 -12.30 6.55 3.26
C TRP A 163 -13.75 7.03 3.30
N GLU A 164 -14.67 6.09 3.28
CA GLU A 164 -16.10 6.29 3.37
C GLU A 164 -16.71 5.14 4.18
N GLN A 165 -17.76 5.41 4.94
CA GLN A 165 -18.55 4.42 5.65
C GLN A 165 -20.02 4.70 5.36
N GLU A 166 -20.86 3.65 5.29
CA GLU A 166 -22.28 3.80 4.98
C GLU A 166 -22.97 4.78 5.94
N GLY A 167 -23.64 5.81 5.39
CA GLY A 167 -24.29 6.87 6.14
C GLY A 167 -23.40 8.04 6.58
N ALA A 168 -22.09 7.98 6.33
CA ALA A 168 -21.15 9.09 6.53
C ALA A 168 -20.79 9.78 5.21
N ALA A 169 -20.29 11.02 5.28
CA ALA A 169 -19.70 11.69 4.13
C ALA A 169 -18.27 11.17 3.87
N PRO A 170 -17.80 11.05 2.62
CA PRO A 170 -16.42 10.69 2.31
C PRO A 170 -15.42 11.64 2.98
N GLN A 171 -14.32 11.08 3.49
CA GLN A 171 -13.25 11.81 4.16
C GLN A 171 -11.92 11.63 3.40
N THR A 172 -11.06 12.65 3.43
CA THR A 172 -9.77 12.65 2.72
C THR A 172 -8.68 13.27 3.59
N ALA A 173 -7.47 12.72 3.56
CA ALA A 173 -6.32 13.27 4.27
C ALA A 173 -4.98 13.00 3.55
N ILE A 174 -3.92 13.68 3.98
CA ILE A 174 -2.55 13.52 3.45
C ILE A 174 -1.57 13.38 4.63
N PHE A 175 -1.45 14.42 5.44
CA PHE A 175 -0.62 14.41 6.65
C PHE A 175 -1.39 13.82 7.83
N ARG A 176 -0.75 13.70 9.00
CA ARG A 176 -1.47 13.47 10.26
C ARG A 176 -2.06 14.80 10.76
N GLU A 177 -3.16 14.70 11.49
CA GLU A 177 -3.63 15.82 12.31
C GLU A 177 -2.65 15.99 13.49
N GLY A 178 -2.36 17.24 13.85
CA GLY A 178 -1.36 17.62 14.86
C GLY A 178 -1.97 17.92 16.22
#